data_AF-A0A1E2SMH6-F1
#
_entry.id   AF-A0A1E2SMH6-F1
#
_cell.length_a   1.000
_cell.length_b   1.000
_cell.length_c   1.000
_cell.angle_alpha   90.00
_cell.angle_beta   90.00
_cell.angle_gamma   90.00
#
_symmetry.space_group_name_H-M   'P 1'
#
loop_
_entity.id
_entity.type
_entity.pdbx_description
1 polymer ?
#
loop_
_entity_poly.entity_id
_entity_poly.type
_entity_poly.pdbx_seq_one_letter_code
_entity_poly.pdbx_strand_id
1 'polypeptide(L)'
;MTETDPLLAAIETLTKPVVDHIAQRTDSGKWIKAHTVEHPPLLKQMREAVWPSTGNDGNSKSSPQERALADNSMLFAYVTINAAIADWVRMAGGKPTRYPIPNLNQWARLHMSDPDRDDDWYVRMLHGWAYTIRHCSTNRSHSPSPVPARCAVPLSGAT
;
A
#
# COMPACT_ATOMS: atom_id res chain seq x y z
N MET A 1 -6.57 10.35 24.91
CA MET A 1 -6.12 9.88 23.59
C MET A 1 -7.05 10.54 22.60
N THR A 2 -6.59 11.50 21.80
CA THR A 2 -7.43 12.13 20.78
C THR A 2 -7.76 11.05 19.76
N GLU A 3 -9.04 10.69 19.65
CA GLU A 3 -9.53 9.74 18.66
C GLU A 3 -9.27 10.36 17.28
N THR A 4 -8.24 9.86 16.60
CA THR A 4 -7.91 10.31 15.25
C THR A 4 -9.06 9.95 14.33
N ASP A 5 -9.55 10.92 13.55
CA ASP A 5 -10.56 10.71 12.51
C ASP A 5 -10.22 9.44 11.70
N PRO A 6 -11.15 8.47 11.58
CA PRO A 6 -10.86 7.15 11.02
C PRO A 6 -10.42 7.22 9.54
N LEU A 7 -10.98 8.18 8.79
CA LEU A 7 -10.59 8.42 7.41
C LEU A 7 -9.16 8.95 7.33
N LEU A 8 -8.82 9.91 8.18
CA LEU A 8 -7.45 10.43 8.25
C LEU A 8 -6.46 9.32 8.62
N ALA A 9 -6.78 8.48 9.62
CA ALA A 9 -5.93 7.35 9.99
C ALA A 9 -5.72 6.35 8.83
N ALA A 10 -6.76 6.07 8.04
CA ALA A 10 -6.68 5.21 6.87
C ALA A 10 -5.82 5.82 5.74
N ILE A 11 -5.95 7.12 5.49
CA ILE A 11 -5.11 7.85 4.51
C ILE A 11 -3.66 7.86 4.96
N GLU A 12 -3.40 8.14 6.23
CA GLU A 12 -2.05 8.17 6.80
C GLU A 12 -1.36 6.82 6.68
N THR A 13 -2.09 5.72 6.90
CA THR A 13 -1.58 4.36 6.71
C THR A 13 -1.01 4.13 5.30
N LEU A 14 -1.58 4.76 4.28
CA LEU A 14 -1.15 4.61 2.88
C LEU A 14 -0.09 5.64 2.44
N THR A 15 -0.05 6.80 3.09
CA THR A 15 0.70 7.98 2.63
C THR A 15 1.88 8.38 3.50
N LYS A 16 1.91 7.97 4.77
CA LYS A 16 3.01 8.25 5.69
C LYS A 16 3.98 7.06 5.80
N PRO A 17 5.26 7.31 6.08
CA PRO A 17 6.19 6.26 6.44
C PRO A 17 5.75 5.58 7.75
N VAL A 18 6.02 4.28 7.85
CA VAL A 18 5.73 3.47 9.04
C VAL A 18 7.03 3.16 9.74
N VAL A 19 7.09 3.38 11.05
CA VAL A 19 8.24 3.05 11.88
C VAL A 19 7.96 1.76 12.63
N ASP A 20 8.71 0.71 12.33
CA ASP A 20 8.62 -0.59 13.00
C ASP A 20 9.80 -0.81 13.95
N HIS A 21 9.52 -1.37 15.12
CA HIS A 21 10.55 -1.78 16.08
C HIS A 21 10.74 -3.29 16.01
N ILE A 22 11.77 -3.73 15.28
CA ILE A 22 12.10 -5.13 15.13
C ILE A 22 12.98 -5.56 16.30
N ALA A 23 12.44 -6.43 17.14
CA ALA A 23 13.16 -6.93 18.29
C ALA A 23 13.91 -8.22 17.90
N GLN A 24 15.24 -8.13 17.84
CA GLN A 24 16.10 -9.24 17.43
C GLN A 24 16.35 -10.19 18.61
N ARG A 25 16.04 -11.47 18.41
CA ARG A 25 16.38 -12.56 19.32
C ARG A 25 17.43 -13.47 18.67
N THR A 26 18.31 -14.06 19.48
CA THR A 26 19.18 -15.17 19.04
C THR A 26 18.34 -16.43 18.78
N ASP A 27 18.90 -17.41 18.06
CA ASP A 27 18.32 -18.77 17.94
C ASP A 27 18.09 -19.45 19.30
N SER A 28 18.83 -19.03 20.34
CA SER A 28 18.63 -19.48 21.72
C SER A 28 17.54 -18.71 22.49
N GLY A 29 16.80 -17.82 21.81
CA GLY A 29 15.70 -17.05 22.39
C GLY A 29 16.12 -15.84 23.23
N LYS A 30 17.42 -15.52 23.32
CA LYS A 30 17.93 -14.38 24.08
C LYS A 30 17.72 -13.09 23.30
N TRP A 31 17.17 -12.07 23.95
CA TRP A 31 17.04 -10.73 23.39
C TRP A 31 18.42 -10.12 23.13
N ILE A 32 18.66 -9.65 21.89
CA ILE A 32 19.91 -9.01 21.48
C ILE A 32 19.74 -7.49 21.51
N LYS A 33 18.84 -6.97 20.67
CA LYS A 33 18.61 -5.53 20.50
C LYS A 33 17.31 -5.28 19.74
N ALA A 34 16.63 -4.17 20.04
CA ALA A 34 15.56 -3.65 19.20
C ALA A 34 16.14 -2.67 18.17
N HIS A 35 15.82 -2.90 16.89
CA HIS A 35 16.17 -2.04 15.78
C HIS A 35 14.92 -1.31 15.30
N THR A 36 15.01 0.02 15.18
CA THR A 36 13.96 0.82 14.57
C THR A 36 14.21 0.86 13.07
N VAL A 37 13.23 0.42 12.29
CA VAL A 37 13.25 0.44 10.82
C VAL A 37 12.16 1.38 10.35
N GLU A 38 12.53 2.38 9.56
CA GLU A 38 11.57 3.25 8.89
C GLU A 38 11.28 2.70 7.49
N HIS A 39 10.02 2.37 7.24
CA HIS A 39 9.52 1.93 5.95
C HIS A 39 8.89 3.11 5.21
N PRO A 40 9.17 3.30 3.90
CA PRO A 40 8.52 4.35 3.13
C PRO A 40 7.00 4.15 3.05
N PRO A 41 6.21 5.17 2.65
CA PRO A 41 4.76 5.03 2.48
C PRO A 41 4.35 3.81 1.65
N LEU A 42 3.24 3.15 1.97
CA LEU A 42 2.80 1.93 1.27
C LEU A 42 2.61 2.15 -0.24
N LEU A 43 2.03 3.28 -0.64
CA LEU A 43 1.89 3.62 -2.07
C LEU A 43 3.24 3.86 -2.77
N LYS A 44 4.27 4.29 -2.03
CA LYS A 44 5.64 4.42 -2.54
C LYS A 44 6.32 3.06 -2.65
N GLN A 45 6.20 2.21 -1.63
CA GLN A 45 6.69 0.81 -1.67
C GLN A 45 6.12 0.05 -2.87
N MET A 46 4.80 0.19 -3.09
CA MET A 46 4.12 -0.44 -4.22
C MET A 46 4.67 0.05 -5.56
N ARG A 47 4.89 1.35 -5.71
CA ARG A 47 5.47 1.93 -6.93
C ARG A 47 6.89 1.43 -7.17
N GLU A 48 7.74 1.41 -6.14
CA GLU A 48 9.12 0.92 -6.22
C GLU A 48 9.17 -0.57 -6.56
N ALA A 49 8.19 -1.34 -6.11
CA ALA A 49 8.10 -2.75 -6.41
C ALA A 49 7.64 -3.04 -7.85
N VAL A 50 6.90 -2.12 -8.49
CA VAL A 50 6.48 -2.18 -9.91
C VAL A 50 7.55 -1.60 -10.85
N TRP A 51 8.15 -0.48 -10.47
CA TRP A 51 9.26 0.16 -11.18
C TRP A 51 10.48 0.25 -10.28
N PRO A 52 11.24 -0.85 -10.12
CA PRO A 52 12.46 -0.83 -9.34
C PRO A 52 13.44 0.16 -9.98
N SER A 53 13.96 1.09 -9.17
CA SER A 53 15.09 1.91 -9.61
C SER A 53 16.28 0.97 -9.75
N THR A 54 16.86 0.88 -10.95
CA THR A 54 17.92 -0.06 -11.34
C THR A 54 19.03 -0.09 -10.28
N GLY A 55 19.06 -1.13 -9.45
CA GLY A 55 19.96 -1.17 -8.30
C GLY A 55 19.79 -2.41 -7.44
N ASN A 56 20.28 -3.55 -7.94
CA ASN A 56 20.99 -4.57 -7.18
C ASN A 56 20.53 -4.89 -5.75
N ASP A 57 19.55 -5.79 -5.61
CA ASP A 57 19.51 -6.72 -4.48
C ASP A 57 19.18 -8.12 -5.00
N GLY A 58 20.24 -8.90 -5.13
CA GLY A 58 20.19 -10.30 -5.49
C GLY A 58 19.67 -11.17 -4.35
N ASN A 59 19.35 -12.42 -4.72
CA ASN A 59 19.08 -13.57 -3.87
C ASN A 59 17.62 -13.91 -3.47
N SER A 60 16.65 -13.62 -4.34
CA SER A 60 15.32 -14.28 -4.24
C SER A 60 15.30 -15.60 -5.02
N LYS A 61 15.03 -16.72 -4.31
CA LYS A 61 14.92 -18.10 -4.84
C LYS A 61 13.68 -18.35 -5.72
N SER A 62 12.93 -17.31 -6.08
CA SER A 62 11.72 -17.43 -6.89
C SER A 62 12.05 -17.62 -8.38
N SER A 63 11.34 -18.54 -9.03
CA SER A 63 11.50 -18.78 -10.46
C SER A 63 11.17 -17.50 -11.26
N PRO A 64 11.76 -17.31 -12.45
CA PRO A 64 11.47 -16.14 -13.29
C PRO A 64 9.96 -15.97 -13.59
N GLN A 65 9.24 -17.08 -13.70
CA GLN A 65 7.80 -17.09 -13.98
C GLN A 65 6.96 -16.62 -12.78
N GLU A 66 7.30 -17.04 -11.56
CA GLU A 66 6.63 -16.57 -10.33
C GLU A 66 6.87 -15.09 -10.09
N ARG A 67 8.09 -14.59 -10.36
CA ARG A 67 8.41 -13.16 -10.31
C ARG A 67 7.56 -12.37 -11.30
N ALA A 68 7.50 -12.81 -12.56
CA ALA A 68 6.70 -12.15 -13.58
C ALA A 68 5.20 -12.08 -13.22
N LEU A 69 4.63 -13.13 -12.61
CA LEU A 69 3.23 -13.14 -12.18
C LEU A 69 2.97 -12.22 -10.98
N ALA A 70 3.86 -12.23 -9.97
CA ALA A 70 3.77 -11.33 -8.83
C ALA A 70 3.88 -9.87 -9.28
N ASP A 71 4.82 -9.56 -10.16
CA ASP A 71 5.05 -8.22 -10.70
C ASP A 71 3.83 -7.73 -11.52
N ASN A 72 3.23 -8.59 -12.34
CA ASN A 72 2.00 -8.26 -13.09
C ASN A 72 0.81 -7.99 -12.16
N SER A 73 0.66 -8.78 -11.10
CA SER A 73 -0.45 -8.60 -10.15
C SER A 73 -0.31 -7.31 -9.33
N MET A 74 0.92 -6.94 -8.97
CA MET A 74 1.21 -5.69 -8.28
C MET A 74 1.10 -4.48 -9.21
N LEU A 75 1.52 -4.60 -10.48
CA LEU A 75 1.30 -3.58 -11.50
C LEU A 75 -0.20 -3.33 -11.71
N PHE A 76 -1.00 -4.38 -11.85
CA PHE A 76 -2.45 -4.26 -11.99
C PHE A 76 -3.06 -3.55 -10.78
N ALA A 77 -2.74 -4.01 -9.57
CA ALA A 77 -3.18 -3.40 -8.34
C ALA A 77 -2.82 -1.90 -8.26
N TYR A 78 -1.61 -1.53 -8.69
CA TYR A 78 -1.15 -0.14 -8.66
C TYR A 78 -1.93 0.73 -9.63
N VAL A 79 -2.14 0.25 -10.86
CA VAL A 79 -2.92 0.95 -11.87
C VAL A 79 -4.37 1.14 -11.41
N THR A 80 -4.98 0.10 -10.83
CA THR A 80 -6.35 0.17 -10.29
C THR A 80 -6.47 1.20 -9.18
N ILE A 81 -5.58 1.17 -8.18
CA ILE A 81 -5.61 2.12 -7.06
C ILE A 81 -5.37 3.55 -7.57
N ASN A 82 -4.38 3.76 -8.45
CA ASN A 82 -4.09 5.09 -8.98
C ASN A 82 -5.26 5.65 -9.81
N ALA A 83 -5.94 4.80 -10.59
CA ALA A 83 -7.12 5.19 -11.35
C ALA A 83 -8.29 5.58 -10.43
N ALA A 84 -8.56 4.77 -9.39
CA ALA A 84 -9.62 5.04 -8.42
C ALA A 84 -9.37 6.36 -7.67
N ILE A 85 -8.16 6.60 -7.16
CA ILE A 85 -7.83 7.86 -6.47
C ILE A 85 -7.96 9.06 -7.43
N ALA A 86 -7.51 8.90 -8.68
CA ALA A 86 -7.64 9.98 -9.68
C ALA A 86 -9.11 10.28 -9.99
N ASP A 87 -9.96 9.26 -10.00
CA ASP A 87 -11.41 9.41 -10.18
C ASP A 87 -12.05 10.14 -8.99
N TRP A 88 -11.71 9.75 -7.76
CA TRP A 88 -12.17 10.44 -6.55
C TRP A 88 -11.80 11.93 -6.55
N VAL A 89 -10.58 12.27 -6.97
CA VAL A 89 -10.18 13.67 -7.14
C VAL A 89 -11.06 14.40 -8.16
N ARG A 90 -11.39 13.77 -9.30
CA ARG A 90 -12.25 14.39 -10.32
C ARG A 90 -13.68 14.58 -9.83
N MET A 91 -14.25 13.58 -9.14
CA MET A 91 -15.59 13.66 -8.57
C MET A 91 -15.70 14.76 -7.52
N ALA A 92 -14.64 14.97 -6.72
CA ALA A 92 -14.54 16.07 -5.77
C ALA A 92 -14.22 17.44 -6.42
N GLY A 93 -14.20 17.54 -7.75
CA GLY A 93 -13.93 18.80 -8.49
C GLY A 93 -12.45 19.18 -8.64
N GLY A 94 -11.54 18.29 -8.25
CA GLY A 94 -10.10 18.48 -8.36
C GLY A 94 -9.52 18.07 -9.72
N LYS A 95 -8.22 18.32 -9.89
CA LYS A 95 -7.43 17.91 -11.07
C LYS A 95 -6.36 16.89 -10.65
N PRO A 96 -6.48 15.61 -11.02
CA PRO A 96 -5.52 14.59 -10.61
C PRO A 96 -4.20 14.70 -11.37
N THR A 97 -3.12 14.28 -10.71
CA THR A 97 -1.79 14.10 -11.27
C THR A 97 -1.53 12.63 -11.62
N ARG A 98 -0.33 12.30 -12.12
CA ARG A 98 0.10 10.92 -12.35
C ARG A 98 0.49 10.14 -11.08
N TYR A 99 0.47 10.78 -9.91
CA TYR A 99 0.99 10.20 -8.66
C TYR A 99 -0.13 10.00 -7.63
N PRO A 100 -0.27 8.80 -7.04
CA PRO A 100 -1.41 8.49 -6.18
C PRO A 100 -1.36 9.22 -4.82
N ILE A 101 -0.18 9.40 -4.22
CA ILE A 101 -0.04 10.08 -2.91
C ILE A 101 -0.54 11.54 -2.94
N PRO A 102 -0.05 12.43 -3.85
CA PRO A 102 -0.56 13.80 -3.89
C PRO A 102 -2.04 13.86 -4.28
N ASN A 103 -2.52 12.93 -5.12
CA ASN A 103 -3.94 12.85 -5.46
C ASN A 103 -4.80 12.48 -4.24
N LEU A 104 -4.38 11.50 -3.44
CA LEU A 104 -5.12 11.07 -2.24
C LEU A 104 -5.17 12.18 -1.19
N ASN A 105 -4.05 12.89 -0.99
CA ASN A 105 -4.01 14.05 -0.10
C ASN A 105 -4.87 15.21 -0.61
N GLN A 106 -4.95 15.41 -1.93
CA GLN A 106 -5.82 16.42 -2.53
C GLN A 106 -7.30 16.07 -2.36
N TRP A 107 -7.68 14.83 -2.69
CA TRP A 107 -9.03 14.33 -2.49
C TRP A 107 -9.44 14.46 -1.02
N ALA A 108 -8.59 14.04 -0.09
CA ALA A 108 -8.87 14.15 1.35
C ALA A 108 -9.23 15.57 1.78
N ARG A 109 -8.49 16.59 1.31
CA ARG A 109 -8.80 18.00 1.63
C ARG A 109 -10.16 18.44 1.07
N LEU A 110 -10.47 18.03 -0.15
CA LEU A 110 -11.74 18.38 -0.80
C LEU A 110 -12.91 17.67 -0.10
N HIS A 111 -12.77 16.37 0.16
CA HIS A 111 -13.77 15.53 0.83
C HIS A 111 -14.03 15.95 2.28
N MET A 112 -12.98 16.34 3.02
CA MET A 112 -13.14 16.88 4.38
C MET A 112 -13.83 18.25 4.43
N SER A 113 -13.93 18.95 3.30
CA SER A 113 -14.66 20.23 3.21
C SER A 113 -16.14 20.03 2.88
N ASP A 114 -16.57 18.80 2.57
CA ASP A 114 -17.96 18.46 2.27
C ASP A 114 -18.74 18.20 3.59
N PRO A 115 -19.79 18.98 3.89
CA PRO A 115 -20.60 18.78 5.10
C PRO A 115 -21.41 17.48 5.07
N ASP A 116 -21.69 16.92 3.88
CA ASP A 116 -22.50 15.71 3.69
C ASP A 116 -21.64 14.46 3.44
N ARG A 117 -20.36 14.51 3.83
CA ARG A 117 -19.40 13.42 3.60
C ARG A 117 -19.85 12.10 4.25
N ASP A 118 -19.82 11.02 3.47
CA ASP A 118 -19.90 9.65 3.95
C ASP A 118 -18.52 8.97 3.79
N ASP A 119 -17.91 8.64 4.92
CA ASP A 119 -16.53 8.16 4.99
C ASP A 119 -16.43 6.62 5.04
N ASP A 120 -17.51 5.92 5.40
CA ASP A 120 -17.49 4.50 5.75
C ASP A 120 -16.97 3.63 4.61
N TRP A 121 -17.45 3.91 3.40
CA TRP A 121 -17.04 3.19 2.20
C TRP A 121 -15.56 3.44 1.86
N TYR A 122 -15.11 4.70 1.94
CA TYR A 122 -13.72 5.06 1.64
C TYR A 122 -12.76 4.47 2.66
N VAL A 123 -13.10 4.50 3.95
CA VAL A 123 -12.31 3.88 5.02
C VAL A 123 -12.11 2.39 4.75
N ARG A 124 -13.18 1.64 4.43
CA ARG A 124 -13.10 0.21 4.10
C ARG A 124 -12.23 -0.04 2.87
N MET A 125 -12.38 0.77 1.84
CA MET A 125 -11.57 0.69 0.61
C MET A 125 -10.08 0.92 0.90
N LEU A 126 -9.74 1.97 1.65
CA LEU A 126 -8.36 2.31 1.99
C LEU A 126 -7.70 1.22 2.85
N HIS A 127 -8.42 0.66 3.81
CA HIS A 127 -7.94 -0.49 4.59
C HIS A 127 -7.74 -1.74 3.73
N GLY A 128 -8.67 -2.03 2.82
CA GLY A 128 -8.55 -3.13 1.86
C GLY A 128 -7.29 -2.99 0.99
N TRP A 129 -7.03 -1.78 0.49
CA TRP A 129 -5.82 -1.49 -0.28
C TRP A 129 -4.55 -1.65 0.54
N ALA A 130 -4.53 -1.14 1.78
CA ALA A 130 -3.39 -1.29 2.68
C ALA A 130 -3.08 -2.77 2.95
N TYR A 131 -4.11 -3.60 3.16
CA TYR A 131 -3.98 -5.05 3.30
C TYR A 131 -3.39 -5.70 2.04
N THR A 132 -3.94 -5.40 0.86
CA THR A 132 -3.44 -5.96 -0.40
C THR A 132 -1.97 -5.59 -0.62
N ILE A 133 -1.58 -4.32 -0.43
CA ILE A 133 -0.20 -3.88 -0.62
C ILE A 133 0.74 -4.64 0.33
N ARG A 134 0.38 -4.74 1.61
CA ARG A 134 1.20 -5.47 2.61
C ARG A 134 1.34 -6.94 2.26
N HIS A 135 0.25 -7.62 1.92
CA HIS A 135 0.26 -9.05 1.58
C HIS A 135 1.13 -9.35 0.36
N CYS A 136 1.08 -8.47 -0.64
CA CYS A 136 1.90 -8.58 -1.85
C CYS A 136 3.38 -8.32 -1.58
N SER A 137 3.71 -7.39 -0.69
CA SER A 137 5.08 -7.13 -0.26
C SER A 137 5.66 -8.28 0.58
N THR A 138 4.89 -8.84 1.53
CA THR A 138 5.37 -9.93 2.42
C THR A 138 5.60 -11.24 1.68
N ASN A 139 4.74 -11.58 0.71
CA ASN A 139 4.91 -12.81 -0.09
C ASN A 139 6.17 -12.78 -0.97
N ARG A 140 6.67 -11.59 -1.33
CA ARG A 140 7.95 -11.44 -2.03
C ARG A 140 9.14 -11.78 -1.12
N SER A 141 9.02 -11.60 0.20
CA SER A 141 10.09 -11.82 1.17
C SER A 141 10.18 -13.24 1.72
N HIS A 142 9.16 -14.10 1.56
CA HIS A 142 9.03 -15.35 2.34
C HIS A 142 8.78 -16.67 1.59
N SER A 143 8.79 -16.77 0.25
CA SER A 143 8.41 -18.05 -0.41
C SER A 143 9.49 -18.73 -1.28
N PRO A 144 9.80 -20.02 -0.98
CA PRO A 144 10.27 -21.04 -1.91
C PRO A 144 9.15 -22.06 -2.29
N SER A 145 7.90 -21.64 -2.56
CA SER A 145 6.76 -22.55 -2.86
C SER A 145 5.77 -22.01 -3.91
N PRO A 146 5.03 -22.89 -4.65
CA PRO A 146 4.77 -22.77 -6.09
C PRO A 146 3.45 -22.07 -6.47
N VAL A 147 2.85 -21.25 -5.60
CA VAL A 147 1.55 -20.61 -5.92
C VAL A 147 1.62 -19.10 -5.66
N PRO A 148 1.55 -18.25 -6.69
CA PRO A 148 1.50 -16.81 -6.48
C PRO A 148 0.13 -16.44 -5.88
N ALA A 149 0.13 -15.94 -4.65
CA ALA A 149 -1.03 -15.29 -4.08
C ALA A 149 -1.36 -14.08 -4.99
N ARG A 150 -2.52 -14.13 -5.66
CA ARG A 150 -2.94 -13.07 -6.57
C ARG A 150 -3.18 -11.80 -5.74
N CYS A 151 -2.47 -10.72 -6.08
CA CYS A 151 -2.74 -9.38 -5.58
C CYS A 151 -4.07 -8.86 -6.12
N ALA A 152 -5.19 -9.45 -5.67
CA ALA A 152 -6.51 -8.97 -5.99
C ALA A 152 -6.81 -7.76 -5.11
N VAL A 153 -6.93 -6.60 -5.73
CA VAL A 153 -7.53 -5.42 -5.10
C VAL A 153 -9.05 -5.55 -5.28
N PRO A 154 -9.88 -5.28 -4.25
CA PRO A 154 -11.32 -5.22 -4.45
C PRO A 154 -11.64 -4.20 -5.54
N LEU A 155 -12.24 -4.66 -6.63
CA LEU A 155 -12.70 -3.82 -7.72
C LEU A 155 -13.98 -3.10 -7.28
N SER A 156 -14.07 -1.81 -7.62
CA SER A 156 -15.26 -0.99 -7.39
C SER A 156 -16.47 -1.63 -8.07
N GLY A 157 -17.37 -2.22 -7.29
CA GLY A 157 -18.70 -2.62 -7.73
C GLY A 157 -19.64 -1.44 -7.52
N ALA A 158 -20.08 -0.84 -8.62
CA ALA A 158 -21.14 0.17 -8.59
C ALA A 158 -22.43 -0.46 -8.06
N THR A 159 -23.05 0.20 -7.10
CA THR A 159 -24.49 0.13 -6.80
C THR A 159 -25.00 1.53 -6.67
#